data_AF-A0A947FGU3-F1
#
_entry.id   AF-A0A947FGU3-F1
#
_cell.length_a   1.000
_cell.length_b   1.000
_cell.length_c   1.000
_cell.angle_alpha   90.00
_cell.angle_beta   90.00
_cell.angle_gamma   90.00
#
_symmetry.space_group_name_H-M   'P 1'
#
loop_
_entity.id
_entity.type
_entity.pdbx_description
1 polymer ?
#
loop_
_entity_poly.entity_id
_entity_poly.type
_entity_poly.pdbx_seq_one_letter_code
_entity_poly.pdbx_strand_id
1 'polypeptide(L)'
;MEPIFLYQQWLHQRLHQYVTSPRPPQLRGRKVALSPTQYGAALMQGYFGHASLSWISKQTKIPIKRLREWRQEPRFLLVMDWSKAIFSKAFRENLVLNDYTLAQYHSIAAEISLLEESLRVAARVPLYQRFKKLGRNLTSRHQNDLNLSNYNLRLFRRLFLFFLALEYHWPSPAQKRIREDFLPLARDVIWPLLDDKLWVGPALESLQQTSPLSHIRLVLESELRDTLQHFL
;
A
#
# COMPACT_ATOMS: atom_id res chain seq x y z
N MET A 1 -9.60 -13.83 9.57
CA MET A 1 -8.21 -13.64 9.08
C MET A 1 -7.79 -12.24 9.42
N GLU A 2 -6.54 -12.05 9.86
CA GLU A 2 -6.04 -10.74 10.27
C GLU A 2 -5.81 -9.81 9.07
N PRO A 3 -6.15 -8.51 9.20
CA PRO A 3 -5.85 -7.53 8.17
C PRO A 3 -4.34 -7.34 8.03
N ILE A 4 -3.90 -6.92 6.83
CA ILE A 4 -2.50 -6.58 6.56
C ILE A 4 -2.42 -5.12 6.15
N PHE A 5 -1.48 -4.42 6.77
CA PHE A 5 -1.16 -3.02 6.54
C PHE A 5 0.31 -2.89 6.11
N LEU A 6 0.55 -2.83 4.80
CA LEU A 6 1.91 -2.83 4.25
C LEU A 6 2.70 -1.58 4.62
N TYR A 7 2.06 -0.42 4.78
CA TYR A 7 2.77 0.79 5.22
C TYR A 7 3.12 0.71 6.70
N GLN A 8 2.18 0.31 7.56
CA GLN A 8 2.46 0.07 8.99
C GLN A 8 3.55 -0.99 9.20
N GLN A 9 3.49 -2.13 8.51
CA GLN A 9 4.53 -3.17 8.60
C GLN A 9 5.89 -2.65 8.13
N TRP A 10 5.91 -1.89 7.04
CA TRP A 10 7.13 -1.25 6.55
C TRP A 10 7.68 -0.24 7.57
N LEU A 11 6.81 0.55 8.20
CA LEU A 11 7.18 1.49 9.25
C LEU A 11 7.79 0.77 10.45
N HIS A 12 7.17 -0.31 10.93
CA HIS A 12 7.71 -1.15 12.00
C HIS A 12 9.13 -1.66 11.65
N GLN A 13 9.29 -2.25 10.45
CA GLN A 13 10.59 -2.74 10.00
C GLN A 13 11.64 -1.64 9.92
N ARG A 14 11.27 -0.43 9.47
CA ARG A 14 12.20 0.70 9.38
C ARG A 14 12.59 1.25 10.74
N LEU A 15 11.66 1.34 11.68
CA LEU A 15 11.96 1.73 13.05
C LEU A 15 12.87 0.71 13.72
N HIS A 16 12.57 -0.58 13.61
CA HIS A 16 13.41 -1.65 14.12
C HIS A 16 14.83 -1.54 13.57
N GLN A 17 14.98 -1.48 12.24
CA GLN A 17 16.29 -1.30 11.60
C GLN A 17 16.99 -0.03 12.05
N TYR A 18 16.27 1.07 12.27
CA TYR A 18 16.86 2.33 12.72
C TYR A 18 17.44 2.25 14.13
N VAL A 19 16.75 1.55 15.03
CA VAL A 19 17.12 1.41 16.45
C VAL A 19 18.19 0.35 16.66
N THR A 20 18.12 -0.78 15.94
CA THR A 20 18.99 -1.93 16.19
C THR A 20 20.23 -2.00 15.29
N SER A 21 20.21 -1.32 14.13
CA SER A 21 21.32 -1.41 13.19
C SER A 21 22.55 -0.65 13.72
N PRO A 22 23.75 -1.25 13.72
CA PRO A 22 24.97 -0.59 14.17
C PRO A 22 25.39 0.56 13.24
N ARG A 23 24.80 0.64 12.04
CA ARG A 23 25.02 1.72 11.08
C ARG A 23 23.69 2.42 10.81
N PRO A 24 23.58 3.73 11.07
CA PRO A 24 22.37 4.47 10.74
C PRO A 24 22.17 4.47 9.22
N PRO A 25 20.92 4.42 8.73
CA PRO A 25 20.66 4.52 7.30
C PRO A 25 21.26 5.79 6.73
N GLN A 26 21.77 5.68 5.51
CA GLN A 26 22.34 6.80 4.77
C GLN A 26 21.36 7.23 3.69
N LEU A 27 21.09 8.54 3.64
CA LEU A 27 20.28 9.18 2.61
C LEU A 27 21.19 10.01 1.73
N ARG A 28 21.29 9.64 0.46
CA ARG A 28 22.17 10.31 -0.53
C ARG A 28 23.62 10.46 0.01
N GLY A 29 24.14 9.40 0.62
CA GLY A 29 25.49 9.38 1.21
C GLY A 29 25.64 10.12 2.55
N ARG A 30 24.57 10.70 3.10
CA ARG A 30 24.58 11.38 4.41
C ARG A 30 23.90 10.52 5.48
N LYS A 31 24.52 10.38 6.65
CA LYS A 31 23.90 9.68 7.80
C LYS A 31 22.62 10.41 8.22
N VAL A 32 21.54 9.66 8.45
CA VAL A 32 20.34 10.18 9.11
C VAL A 32 20.67 10.38 10.58
N ALA A 33 20.90 11.62 10.98
CA ALA A 33 21.14 12.01 12.37
C ALA A 33 19.85 12.60 12.97
N LEU A 34 18.83 11.75 13.15
CA LEU A 34 17.59 12.06 13.87
C LEU A 34 17.52 11.15 15.10
N SER A 35 16.78 11.53 16.14
CA SER A 35 16.43 10.57 17.19
C SER A 35 15.44 9.53 16.63
N PRO A 36 15.34 8.32 17.20
CA PRO A 36 14.32 7.34 16.82
C PRO A 36 12.90 7.93 16.81
N THR A 37 12.58 8.74 17.82
CA THR A 37 11.31 9.48 17.92
C THR A 37 11.09 10.42 16.75
N GLN A 38 12.09 11.22 16.38
CA GLN A 38 12.00 12.15 15.27
C GLN A 38 11.94 11.42 13.92
N TYR A 39 12.68 10.32 13.78
CA TYR A 39 12.64 9.45 12.60
C TYR A 39 11.26 8.79 12.42
N GLY A 40 10.71 8.18 13.47
CA GLY A 40 9.37 7.60 13.47
C GLY A 40 8.29 8.63 13.18
N ALA A 41 8.39 9.82 13.75
CA ALA A 41 7.48 10.93 13.46
C ALA A 41 7.54 11.39 12.00
N ALA A 42 8.73 11.35 11.38
CA ALA A 42 8.92 11.65 9.96
C ALA A 42 8.27 10.60 9.07
N LEU A 43 8.44 9.31 9.39
CA LEU A 43 7.76 8.21 8.68
C LEU A 43 6.25 8.30 8.84
N MET A 44 5.73 8.59 10.03
CA MET A 44 4.29 8.76 10.27
C MET A 44 3.65 9.86 9.42
N GLN A 45 4.42 10.80 8.86
CA GLN A 45 3.88 11.79 7.91
C GLN A 45 3.40 11.16 6.60
N GLY A 46 3.68 9.89 6.33
CA GLY A 46 3.07 9.16 5.21
C GLY A 46 1.55 9.10 5.27
N TYR A 47 0.93 9.27 6.44
CA TYR A 47 -0.54 9.38 6.60
C TYR A 47 -1.04 10.84 6.57
N PHE A 48 -0.15 11.83 6.54
CA PHE A 48 -0.54 13.24 6.63
C PHE A 48 -1.32 13.68 5.38
N GLY A 49 -2.46 14.33 5.59
CA GLY A 49 -3.40 14.71 4.53
C GLY A 49 -4.78 14.10 4.79
N HIS A 50 -4.84 12.77 4.91
CA HIS A 50 -6.03 12.07 5.43
C HIS A 50 -6.04 12.01 6.96
N ALA A 51 -4.86 11.92 7.59
CA ALA A 51 -4.69 12.13 9.02
C ALA A 51 -4.27 13.59 9.30
N SER A 52 -4.81 14.15 10.39
CA SER A 52 -4.41 15.47 10.88
C SER A 52 -3.09 15.39 11.65
N LEU A 53 -2.40 16.53 11.79
CA LEU A 53 -1.20 16.59 12.64
C LEU A 53 -1.52 16.27 14.11
N SER A 54 -2.73 16.59 14.56
CA SER A 54 -3.22 16.21 15.90
C SER A 54 -3.37 14.71 16.05
N TRP A 55 -3.81 14.01 14.99
CA TRP A 55 -3.90 12.56 15.02
C TRP A 55 -2.50 11.94 15.10
N ILE A 56 -1.55 12.42 14.30
CA ILE A 56 -0.14 11.94 14.36
C ILE A 56 0.46 12.21 15.74
N SER A 57 0.20 13.39 16.31
CA SER A 57 0.60 13.75 17.68
C SER A 57 0.06 12.76 18.70
N LYS A 58 -1.22 12.38 18.60
CA LYS A 58 -1.85 11.38 19.48
C LYS A 58 -1.17 10.01 19.36
N GLN A 59 -0.90 9.54 18.15
CA GLN A 59 -0.29 8.21 17.96
C GLN A 59 1.17 8.16 18.40
N THR A 60 1.92 9.23 18.14
CA THR A 60 3.36 9.31 18.47
C THR A 60 3.64 9.79 19.90
N LYS A 61 2.62 10.32 20.60
CA LYS A 61 2.75 11.05 21.89
C LYS A 61 3.66 12.28 21.82
N ILE A 62 3.87 12.84 20.63
CA ILE A 62 4.74 14.00 20.41
C ILE A 62 3.88 15.27 20.36
N PRO A 63 4.21 16.34 21.09
CA PRO A 63 3.44 17.57 21.06
C PRO A 63 3.31 18.16 19.65
N ILE A 64 2.12 18.66 19.30
CA ILE A 64 1.85 19.26 17.98
C ILE A 64 2.85 20.38 17.65
N LYS A 65 3.20 21.22 18.64
CA LYS A 65 4.20 22.28 18.47
C LYS A 65 5.54 21.72 17.99
N ARG A 66 6.00 20.63 18.59
CA ARG A 66 7.25 19.98 18.23
C ARG A 66 7.21 19.37 16.82
N LEU A 67 6.09 18.75 16.45
CA LEU A 67 5.88 18.25 15.08
C LEU A 67 5.91 19.39 14.04
N ARG A 68 5.37 20.58 14.37
CA ARG A 68 5.44 21.75 13.49
C ARG A 68 6.87 22.26 13.32
N GLU A 69 7.64 22.34 14.41
CA GLU A 69 9.06 22.71 14.38
C GLU A 69 9.85 21.77 13.48
N TRP A 70 9.72 20.45 13.68
CA TRP A 70 10.43 19.47 12.87
C TRP A 70 10.06 19.52 11.39
N ARG A 71 8.82 19.85 11.03
CA ARG A 71 8.42 20.02 9.63
C ARG A 71 9.08 21.22 8.94
N GLN A 72 9.79 22.07 9.67
CA GLN A 72 10.61 23.14 9.10
C GLN A 72 12.09 22.72 9.00
N GLU A 73 12.48 21.60 9.62
CA GLU A 73 13.85 21.12 9.60
C GLU A 73 14.16 20.38 8.28
N PRO A 74 15.23 20.78 7.55
CA PRO A 74 15.59 20.15 6.29
C PRO A 74 15.83 18.64 6.39
N ARG A 75 16.37 18.17 7.52
CA ARG A 75 16.65 16.73 7.74
C ARG A 75 15.37 15.92 7.89
N PHE A 76 14.37 16.47 8.56
CA PHE A 76 13.07 15.82 8.73
C PHE A 76 12.33 15.71 7.41
N LEU A 77 12.27 16.80 6.64
CA LEU A 77 11.69 16.83 5.30
C LEU A 77 12.41 15.86 4.35
N LEU A 78 13.73 15.78 4.42
CA LEU A 78 14.50 14.85 3.60
C LEU A 78 14.18 13.38 3.91
N VAL A 79 13.98 13.03 5.19
CA VAL A 79 13.53 11.68 5.57
C VAL A 79 12.11 11.42 5.07
N MET A 80 11.20 12.38 5.20
CA MET A 80 9.84 12.26 4.66
C MET A 80 9.86 11.97 3.15
N ASP A 81 10.58 12.76 2.36
CA ASP A 81 10.62 12.58 0.91
C ASP A 81 11.28 11.27 0.49
N TRP A 82 12.39 10.92 1.16
CA TRP A 82 13.05 9.63 0.92
C TRP A 82 12.12 8.45 1.24
N SER A 83 11.38 8.52 2.35
CA SER A 83 10.49 7.45 2.78
C SER A 83 9.47 7.11 1.70
N LYS A 84 8.97 8.12 0.96
CA LYS A 84 8.00 7.93 -0.12
C LYS A 84 8.56 7.08 -1.24
N ALA A 85 9.77 7.40 -1.71
CA ALA A 85 10.41 6.68 -2.80
C ALA A 85 10.73 5.22 -2.40
N ILE A 86 11.24 5.01 -1.19
CA ILE A 86 11.59 3.68 -0.70
C ILE A 86 10.37 2.82 -0.43
N PHE A 87 9.35 3.36 0.24
CA PHE A 87 8.10 2.64 0.45
C PHE A 87 7.44 2.32 -0.88
N SER A 88 7.31 3.28 -1.79
CA SER A 88 6.69 3.04 -3.11
C SER A 88 7.41 1.95 -3.89
N LYS A 89 8.73 1.80 -3.76
CA LYS A 89 9.45 0.66 -4.36
C LYS A 89 9.12 -0.64 -3.63
N ALA A 90 9.26 -0.68 -2.31
CA ALA A 90 9.02 -1.87 -1.50
C ALA A 90 7.58 -2.39 -1.65
N PHE A 91 6.59 -1.49 -1.64
CA PHE A 91 5.18 -1.81 -1.84
C PHE A 91 4.92 -2.51 -3.18
N ARG A 92 5.54 -1.99 -4.26
CA ARG A 92 5.40 -2.57 -5.60
C ARG A 92 6.01 -3.96 -5.68
N GLU A 93 7.20 -4.14 -5.12
CA GLU A 93 7.86 -5.45 -5.08
C GLU A 93 7.03 -6.45 -4.28
N ASN A 94 6.53 -6.02 -3.12
CA ASN A 94 5.72 -6.84 -2.23
C ASN A 94 4.41 -7.32 -2.89
N LEU A 95 3.63 -6.42 -3.52
CA LEU A 95 2.41 -6.79 -4.24
C LEU A 95 2.67 -7.70 -5.46
N VAL A 96 3.82 -7.56 -6.11
CA VAL A 96 4.18 -8.37 -7.27
C VAL A 96 4.59 -9.78 -6.87
N LEU A 97 5.24 -9.93 -5.71
CA LEU A 97 5.84 -11.20 -5.28
C LEU A 97 4.89 -12.05 -4.45
N ASN A 98 4.05 -11.45 -3.62
CA ASN A 98 3.24 -12.17 -2.63
C ASN A 98 1.78 -12.31 -3.06
N ASP A 99 1.21 -13.47 -2.73
CA ASP A 99 -0.24 -13.69 -2.81
C ASP A 99 -0.89 -13.28 -1.48
N TYR A 100 -2.00 -12.55 -1.58
CA TYR A 100 -2.81 -12.17 -0.43
C TYR A 100 -4.22 -12.75 -0.55
N THR A 101 -4.88 -12.89 0.58
CA THR A 101 -6.31 -13.19 0.61
C THR A 101 -7.12 -11.96 0.21
N LEU A 102 -8.38 -12.16 -0.16
CA LEU A 102 -9.26 -11.06 -0.58
C LEU A 102 -9.42 -9.99 0.52
N ALA A 103 -9.57 -10.42 1.77
CA ALA A 103 -9.65 -9.54 2.94
C ALA A 103 -8.36 -8.72 3.14
N GLN A 104 -7.21 -9.33 2.88
CA GLN A 104 -5.92 -8.65 2.96
C GLN A 104 -5.76 -7.65 1.81
N TYR A 105 -6.10 -7.99 0.56
CA TYR A 105 -6.09 -7.02 -0.54
C TYR A 105 -6.97 -5.80 -0.24
N HIS A 106 -8.14 -6.02 0.35
CA HIS A 106 -9.03 -4.92 0.78
C HIS A 106 -8.40 -4.04 1.85
N SER A 107 -7.77 -4.63 2.86
CA SER A 107 -7.10 -3.90 3.94
C SER A 107 -5.88 -3.12 3.43
N ILE A 108 -5.08 -3.73 2.54
CA ILE A 108 -3.94 -3.09 1.88
C ILE A 108 -4.41 -1.91 1.03
N ALA A 109 -5.45 -2.10 0.22
CA ALA A 109 -6.02 -1.04 -0.61
C ALA A 109 -6.60 0.11 0.22
N ALA A 110 -7.29 -0.21 1.32
CA ALA A 110 -7.80 0.76 2.27
C ALA A 110 -6.68 1.58 2.90
N GLU A 111 -5.60 0.95 3.38
CA GLU A 111 -4.46 1.68 3.93
C GLU A 111 -3.81 2.60 2.91
N ILE A 112 -3.56 2.09 1.68
CA ILE A 112 -3.04 2.94 0.60
C ILE A 112 -3.95 4.14 0.38
N SER A 113 -5.27 3.98 0.41
CA SER A 113 -6.21 5.11 0.23
C SER A 113 -6.05 6.21 1.28
N LEU A 114 -5.58 5.86 2.49
CA LEU A 114 -5.36 6.76 3.62
C LEU A 114 -3.97 7.44 3.62
N LEU A 115 -3.06 7.04 2.73
CA LEU A 115 -1.75 7.67 2.64
C LEU A 115 -1.82 9.05 1.98
N GLU A 116 -0.78 9.84 2.22
CA GLU A 116 -0.57 11.14 1.58
C GLU A 116 -0.57 11.01 0.05
N GLU A 117 -1.13 12.00 -0.65
CA GLU A 117 -1.41 11.91 -2.07
C GLU A 117 -0.17 11.60 -2.93
N SER A 118 0.95 12.29 -2.71
CA SER A 118 2.15 12.05 -3.50
C SER A 118 2.68 10.63 -3.31
N LEU A 119 2.54 10.05 -2.11
CA LEU A 119 2.89 8.67 -1.82
C LEU A 119 1.94 7.68 -2.52
N ARG A 120 0.64 7.94 -2.48
CA ARG A 120 -0.37 7.13 -3.18
C ARG A 120 -0.12 7.10 -4.68
N VAL A 121 0.12 8.25 -5.28
CA VAL A 121 0.40 8.39 -6.72
C VAL A 121 1.70 7.66 -7.09
N ALA A 122 2.77 7.84 -6.31
CA ALA A 122 4.06 7.20 -6.53
C ALA A 122 4.00 5.66 -6.47
N ALA A 123 3.16 5.10 -5.59
CA ALA A 123 2.90 3.67 -5.51
C ALA A 123 2.00 3.19 -6.66
N ARG A 124 0.89 3.89 -6.92
CA ARG A 124 -0.20 3.47 -7.79
C ARG A 124 0.14 3.54 -9.28
N VAL A 125 0.69 4.65 -9.76
CA VAL A 125 0.85 4.90 -11.21
C VAL A 125 1.71 3.84 -11.89
N PRO A 126 2.91 3.49 -11.37
CA PRO A 126 3.73 2.46 -12.00
C PRO A 126 3.09 1.07 -11.97
N LEU A 127 2.37 0.72 -10.88
CA LEU A 127 1.63 -0.54 -10.80
C LEU A 127 0.51 -0.60 -11.83
N TYR A 128 -0.21 0.50 -12.00
CA TYR A 128 -1.34 0.53 -12.92
C TYR A 128 -0.86 0.44 -14.37
N GLN A 129 0.25 1.10 -14.71
CA GLN A 129 0.89 0.96 -16.02
C GLN A 129 1.33 -0.48 -16.28
N ARG A 130 1.94 -1.15 -15.29
CA ARG A 130 2.32 -2.57 -15.37
C ARG A 130 1.09 -3.46 -15.55
N PHE A 131 0.05 -3.25 -14.75
CA PHE A 131 -1.21 -3.99 -14.81
C PHE A 131 -1.87 -3.85 -16.19
N LYS A 132 -1.97 -2.63 -16.72
CA LYS A 132 -2.54 -2.37 -18.04
C LYS A 132 -1.75 -3.03 -19.16
N LYS A 133 -0.41 -2.98 -19.11
CA LYS A 133 0.46 -3.64 -20.08
C LYS A 133 0.29 -5.16 -20.02
N LEU A 134 0.22 -5.71 -18.81
CA LEU A 134 0.03 -7.15 -18.59
C LEU A 134 -1.34 -7.61 -19.08
N GLY A 135 -2.42 -6.92 -18.74
CA GLY A 135 -3.77 -7.25 -19.19
C GLY A 135 -3.89 -7.25 -20.70
N ARG A 136 -3.40 -6.19 -21.37
CA ARG A 136 -3.39 -6.12 -22.85
C ARG A 136 -2.58 -7.25 -23.49
N ASN A 137 -1.43 -7.60 -22.90
CA ASN A 137 -0.62 -8.73 -23.38
C ASN A 137 -1.40 -10.04 -23.26
N LEU A 138 -2.03 -10.30 -22.10
CA LEU A 138 -2.82 -11.50 -21.87
C LEU A 138 -4.04 -11.58 -22.80
N THR A 139 -4.78 -10.48 -22.98
CA THR A 139 -5.89 -10.40 -23.94
C THR A 139 -5.41 -10.74 -25.36
N SER A 140 -4.34 -10.08 -25.82
CA SER A 140 -3.81 -10.32 -27.16
C SER A 140 -3.33 -11.76 -27.33
N ARG A 141 -2.63 -12.34 -26.35
CA ARG A 141 -2.18 -13.74 -26.44
C ARG A 141 -3.35 -14.71 -26.46
N HIS A 142 -4.36 -14.49 -25.63
CA HIS A 142 -5.58 -15.31 -25.61
C HIS A 142 -6.32 -15.25 -26.95
N GLN A 143 -6.48 -14.06 -27.54
CA GLN A 143 -7.14 -13.88 -28.85
C GLN A 143 -6.41 -14.55 -30.02
N ASN A 144 -5.11 -14.82 -29.86
CA ASN A 144 -4.28 -15.47 -30.89
C ASN A 144 -3.96 -16.93 -30.51
N ASP A 145 -4.69 -17.53 -29.57
CA ASP A 145 -4.50 -18.90 -29.09
C ASP A 145 -3.06 -19.21 -28.63
N LEU A 146 -2.34 -18.19 -28.14
CA LEU A 146 -0.99 -18.33 -27.63
C LEU A 146 -1.02 -18.73 -26.16
N ASN A 147 -0.11 -19.66 -25.79
CA ASN A 147 0.00 -20.15 -24.42
C ASN A 147 0.24 -19.00 -23.41
N LEU A 148 -0.55 -18.99 -22.33
CA LEU A 148 -0.49 -18.01 -21.27
C LEU A 148 0.40 -18.51 -20.12
N SER A 149 1.45 -17.75 -19.80
CA SER A 149 2.34 -18.07 -18.69
C SER A 149 1.60 -18.01 -17.34
N ASN A 150 1.68 -19.08 -16.53
CA ASN A 150 1.13 -19.13 -15.18
C ASN A 150 1.61 -17.97 -14.30
N TYR A 151 2.89 -17.58 -14.42
CA TYR A 151 3.43 -16.41 -13.73
C TYR A 151 2.67 -15.12 -14.09
N ASN A 152 2.38 -14.91 -15.38
CA ASN A 152 1.64 -13.72 -15.83
C ASN A 152 0.17 -13.76 -15.38
N LEU A 153 -0.47 -14.94 -15.37
CA LEU A 153 -1.82 -15.13 -14.87
C LEU A 153 -1.92 -14.77 -13.37
N ARG A 154 -1.02 -15.31 -12.54
CA ARG A 154 -0.96 -15.01 -11.11
C ARG A 154 -0.66 -13.55 -10.84
N LEU A 155 0.30 -12.97 -11.56
CA LEU A 155 0.62 -11.55 -11.42
C LEU A 155 -0.58 -10.66 -11.79
N PHE A 156 -1.29 -11.01 -12.86
CA PHE A 156 -2.50 -10.29 -13.25
C PHE A 156 -3.56 -10.39 -12.16
N ARG A 157 -3.82 -11.60 -11.62
CA ARG A 157 -4.75 -11.82 -10.49
C ARG A 157 -4.41 -10.93 -9.29
N ARG A 158 -3.14 -10.91 -8.84
CA ARG A 158 -2.70 -10.07 -7.71
C ARG A 158 -3.01 -8.59 -7.94
N LEU A 159 -2.61 -8.07 -9.11
CA LEU A 159 -2.81 -6.66 -9.46
C LEU A 159 -4.28 -6.32 -9.66
N PHE A 160 -5.05 -7.21 -10.29
CA PHE A 160 -6.48 -7.05 -10.52
C PHE A 160 -7.24 -6.95 -9.20
N LEU A 161 -7.01 -7.87 -8.26
CA LEU A 161 -7.64 -7.84 -6.92
C LEU A 161 -7.30 -6.57 -6.15
N PHE A 162 -6.03 -6.17 -6.15
CA PHE A 162 -5.60 -4.94 -5.51
C PHE A 162 -6.29 -3.71 -6.12
N PHE A 163 -6.30 -3.56 -7.45
CA PHE A 163 -6.93 -2.42 -8.10
C PHE A 163 -8.45 -2.40 -7.94
N LEU A 164 -9.10 -3.57 -7.99
CA LEU A 164 -10.54 -3.67 -7.78
C LEU A 164 -10.93 -3.22 -6.37
N ALA A 165 -10.15 -3.60 -5.35
CA ALA A 165 -10.32 -3.12 -3.98
C ALA A 165 -9.97 -1.64 -3.83
N LEU A 166 -8.93 -1.15 -4.50
CA LEU A 166 -8.49 0.24 -4.41
C LEU A 166 -9.52 1.21 -4.99
N GLU A 167 -10.14 0.90 -6.12
CA GLU A 167 -11.16 1.76 -6.73
C GLU A 167 -12.45 1.86 -5.88
N TYR A 168 -12.64 0.99 -4.89
CA TYR A 168 -13.71 1.14 -3.91
C TYR A 168 -13.40 2.26 -2.89
N HIS A 169 -12.18 2.29 -2.36
CA HIS A 169 -11.77 3.28 -1.35
C HIS A 169 -11.32 4.61 -1.96
N TRP A 170 -10.76 4.58 -3.16
CA TRP A 170 -10.27 5.75 -3.88
C TRP A 170 -10.63 5.68 -5.37
N PRO A 171 -11.89 6.01 -5.72
CA PRO A 171 -12.38 5.93 -7.09
C PRO A 171 -11.62 6.83 -8.05
N SER A 172 -11.51 6.38 -9.30
CA SER A 172 -10.86 7.14 -10.35
C SER A 172 -11.41 6.78 -11.74
N PRO A 173 -10.98 7.50 -12.80
CA PRO A 173 -11.32 7.12 -14.17
C PRO A 173 -10.82 5.73 -14.59
N ALA A 174 -9.88 5.12 -13.85
CA ALA A 174 -9.42 3.76 -14.10
C ALA A 174 -10.49 2.70 -13.76
N GLN A 175 -11.42 2.99 -12.84
CA GLN A 175 -12.47 2.05 -12.43
C GLN A 175 -13.28 1.52 -13.61
N LYS A 176 -13.71 2.42 -14.50
CA LYS A 176 -14.47 2.07 -15.71
C LYS A 176 -13.67 1.10 -16.58
N ARG A 177 -12.39 1.40 -16.84
CA ARG A 177 -11.50 0.56 -17.64
C ARG A 177 -11.22 -0.80 -17.00
N ILE A 178 -11.05 -0.85 -15.67
CA ILE A 178 -10.87 -2.12 -14.96
C ILE A 178 -12.12 -2.99 -15.11
N ARG A 179 -13.31 -2.40 -14.98
CA ARG A 179 -14.58 -3.11 -15.10
C ARG A 179 -14.93 -3.51 -16.53
N GLU A 180 -14.61 -2.70 -17.52
CA GLU A 180 -14.97 -2.97 -18.92
C GLU A 180 -13.92 -3.84 -19.61
N ASP A 181 -12.63 -3.49 -19.50
CA ASP A 181 -11.57 -4.12 -20.29
C ASP A 181 -11.03 -5.40 -19.63
N PHE A 182 -10.98 -5.44 -18.29
CA PHE A 182 -10.22 -6.45 -17.55
C PHE A 182 -11.08 -7.40 -16.73
N LEU A 183 -12.32 -7.03 -16.38
CA LEU A 183 -13.24 -7.91 -15.69
C LEU A 183 -13.62 -9.14 -16.53
N PRO A 184 -13.96 -9.03 -17.82
CA PRO A 184 -14.26 -10.21 -18.64
C PRO A 184 -13.03 -11.12 -18.75
N LEU A 185 -11.85 -10.54 -19.02
CA LEU A 185 -10.59 -11.28 -19.04
C LEU A 185 -10.36 -12.03 -17.71
N ALA A 186 -10.53 -11.36 -16.57
CA ALA A 186 -10.33 -11.95 -15.26
C ALA A 186 -11.28 -13.13 -15.02
N ARG A 187 -12.57 -12.92 -15.26
CA ARG A 187 -13.65 -13.89 -14.98
C ARG A 187 -13.61 -15.08 -15.92
N ASP A 188 -13.46 -14.84 -17.21
CA ASP A 188 -13.73 -15.84 -18.25
C ASP A 188 -12.45 -16.56 -18.70
N VAL A 189 -11.27 -15.98 -18.45
CA VAL A 189 -9.98 -16.54 -18.89
C VAL A 189 -9.06 -16.82 -17.70
N ILE A 190 -8.75 -15.80 -16.89
CA ILE A 190 -7.69 -15.92 -15.87
C ILE A 190 -8.08 -16.86 -14.74
N TRP A 191 -9.27 -16.69 -14.15
CA TRP A 191 -9.73 -17.52 -13.03
C TRP A 191 -9.88 -19.00 -13.40
N PRO A 192 -10.54 -19.34 -14.53
CA PRO A 192 -10.65 -20.73 -14.98
C PRO A 192 -9.29 -21.39 -15.20
N LEU A 193 -8.32 -20.67 -15.76
CA LEU A 193 -6.95 -21.18 -16.01
C LEU A 193 -6.09 -21.29 -14.73
N LEU A 194 -6.52 -20.69 -13.63
CA LEU A 194 -5.85 -20.81 -12.33
C LEU A 194 -6.53 -21.83 -11.41
N ASP A 195 -7.51 -22.58 -11.91
CA ASP A 195 -8.34 -23.55 -11.16
C ASP A 195 -9.10 -22.94 -9.95
N ASP A 196 -9.24 -21.61 -9.92
CA ASP A 196 -10.05 -20.91 -8.91
C ASP A 196 -11.53 -20.99 -9.33
N LYS A 197 -12.22 -22.04 -8.87
CA LYS A 197 -13.61 -22.37 -9.26
C LYS A 197 -14.67 -21.31 -8.92
N LEU A 198 -14.33 -20.33 -8.06
CA LEU A 198 -15.25 -19.30 -7.59
C LEU A 198 -14.74 -17.90 -7.94
N TRP A 199 -15.53 -17.21 -8.74
CA TRP A 199 -15.33 -15.79 -9.00
C TRP A 199 -15.49 -14.98 -7.70
N VAL A 200 -14.54 -14.08 -7.44
CA VAL A 200 -14.43 -13.36 -6.16
C VAL A 200 -15.35 -12.15 -6.03
N GLY A 201 -16.10 -11.77 -7.08
CA GLY A 201 -16.91 -10.55 -7.10
C GLY A 201 -17.88 -10.41 -5.91
N PRO A 202 -18.81 -11.36 -5.70
CA PRO A 202 -19.76 -11.31 -4.59
C PRO A 202 -19.09 -11.32 -3.21
N ALA A 203 -17.99 -12.07 -3.07
CA ALA A 203 -17.22 -12.11 -1.84
C ALA A 203 -16.54 -10.76 -1.54
N LEU A 204 -16.06 -10.06 -2.58
CA LEU A 204 -15.45 -8.74 -2.42
C LEU A 204 -16.50 -7.69 -2.06
N GLU A 205 -17.67 -7.72 -2.70
CA GLU A 205 -18.78 -6.79 -2.41
C GLU A 205 -19.28 -6.97 -0.97
N SER A 206 -19.48 -8.21 -0.53
CA SER A 206 -19.82 -8.53 0.86
C SER A 206 -18.76 -8.00 1.82
N LEU A 207 -17.49 -8.26 1.54
CA LEU A 207 -16.38 -7.80 2.38
C LEU A 207 -16.28 -6.26 2.46
N GLN A 208 -16.53 -5.57 1.35
CA GLN A 208 -16.59 -4.10 1.29
C GLN A 208 -17.70 -3.53 2.17
N GLN A 209 -18.84 -4.22 2.28
CA GLN A 209 -19.94 -3.84 3.15
C GLN A 209 -19.66 -4.15 4.63
N THR A 210 -19.07 -5.31 4.93
CA THR A 210 -18.80 -5.73 6.32
C THR A 210 -17.59 -5.05 6.94
N SER A 211 -16.67 -4.53 6.13
CA SER A 211 -15.43 -3.89 6.58
C SER A 211 -15.23 -2.55 5.89
N PRO A 212 -16.05 -1.53 6.23
CA PRO A 212 -15.90 -0.19 5.67
C PRO A 212 -14.58 0.46 6.11
N LEU A 213 -14.17 1.51 5.40
CA LEU A 213 -12.91 2.22 5.66
C LEU A 213 -12.80 2.74 7.11
N SER A 214 -13.92 3.12 7.74
CA SER A 214 -13.96 3.54 9.14
C SER A 214 -13.53 2.44 10.11
N HIS A 215 -13.99 1.20 9.88
CA HIS A 215 -13.59 0.04 10.66
C HIS A 215 -12.10 -0.27 10.46
N ILE A 216 -11.65 -0.29 9.21
CA ILE A 216 -10.24 -0.55 8.89
C ILE A 216 -9.32 0.48 9.53
N ARG A 217 -9.72 1.75 9.54
CA ARG A 217 -8.97 2.82 10.20
C ARG A 217 -8.81 2.59 11.70
N LEU A 218 -9.85 2.09 12.39
CA LEU A 218 -9.76 1.79 13.82
C LEU A 218 -8.75 0.67 14.10
N VAL A 219 -8.75 -0.38 13.27
CA VAL A 219 -7.77 -1.46 13.41
C VAL A 219 -6.36 -0.97 13.13
N LEU A 220 -6.18 -0.21 12.04
CA LEU A 220 -4.89 0.42 11.70
C LEU A 220 -4.39 1.34 12.83
N GLU A 221 -5.27 2.09 13.49
CA GLU A 221 -4.93 2.93 14.63
C GLU A 221 -4.39 2.13 15.82
N SER A 222 -4.91 0.91 16.06
CA SER A 222 -4.38 0.01 17.08
C SER A 222 -2.99 -0.49 16.70
N GLU A 223 -2.82 -1.02 15.48
CA GLU A 223 -1.56 -1.56 14.98
C GLU A 223 -0.43 -0.51 14.97
N LEU A 224 -0.75 0.73 14.59
CA LEU A 224 0.20 1.84 14.62
C LEU A 224 0.58 2.21 16.05
N ARG A 225 -0.36 2.20 17.00
CA ARG A 225 -0.07 2.47 18.40
C ARG A 225 0.88 1.43 18.96
N ASP A 226 0.64 0.16 18.70
CA ASP A 226 1.47 -0.95 19.19
C ASP A 226 2.88 -0.88 18.58
N THR A 227 2.95 -0.56 17.28
CA THR A 227 4.22 -0.31 16.59
C THR A 227 5.00 0.82 17.22
N LEU A 228 4.36 1.97 17.46
CA LEU A 228 5.05 3.15 17.97
C LEU A 228 5.44 2.99 19.44
N GLN A 229 4.60 2.39 20.29
CA GLN A 229 4.92 2.13 21.70
C GLN A 229 6.15 1.24 21.87
N HIS A 230 6.42 0.36 20.92
CA HIS A 230 7.60 -0.49 20.97
C HIS A 230 8.92 0.27 20.72
N PHE A 231 8.89 1.41 20.04
CA PHE A 231 10.10 2.13 19.61
C PHE A 231 10.21 3.59 20.09
N LEU A 232 9.10 4.24 20.49
CA LEU A 232 9.00 5.66 20.84
C LEU A 232 8.54 5.88 22.28
#